data_AF-A0A4Y2L993-F1
#
_entry.id   AF-A0A4Y2L993-F1
#
_cell.length_a   1.000
_cell.length_b   1.000
_cell.length_c   1.000
_cell.angle_alpha   90.00
_cell.angle_beta   90.00
_cell.angle_gamma   90.00
#
_symmetry.space_group_name_H-M   'P 1'
#
loop_
_entity.id
_entity.type
_entity.pdbx_description
1 polymer ?
#
loop_
_entity_poly.entity_id
_entity_poly.type
_entity_poly.pdbx_seq_one_letter_code
_entity_poly.pdbx_strand_id
1 'polypeptide(L)'
;MFMKPAVVIDYNLTMGGVVRADQALVCYSTFREPQKRYFIAILGHFLYMDIWKAFLSQKKQIPSMDNYDFRMSLLERDVLFCEISLSFRISTHQGTETTR
;
A
#
# COMPACT_ATOMS: atom_id res chain seq x y z
N MET A 1 19.60 -27.09 32.13
CA MET A 1 18.71 -26.36 31.21
C MET A 1 18.85 -24.87 31.54
N PHE A 2 19.51 -24.08 30.69
CA PHE A 2 19.73 -22.65 30.94
C PHE A 2 18.45 -21.88 30.60
N MET A 3 17.74 -21.35 31.60
CA MET A 3 16.66 -20.40 31.37
C MET A 3 17.28 -19.06 30.93
N LYS A 4 16.81 -18.54 29.80
CA LYS A 4 17.13 -17.17 29.41
C LYS A 4 16.50 -16.22 30.44
N PRO A 5 17.21 -15.15 30.87
CA PRO A 5 16.63 -14.13 31.75
C PRO A 5 15.35 -13.55 31.16
N ALA A 6 14.37 -13.21 32.00
CA ALA A 6 13.08 -12.64 31.58
C ALA A 6 13.27 -11.38 30.70
N VAL A 7 14.23 -10.51 31.05
CA VAL A 7 14.62 -9.34 30.24
C VAL A 7 15.01 -9.71 28.80
N VAL A 8 15.71 -10.82 28.61
CA VAL A 8 16.13 -11.28 27.28
C VAL A 8 14.93 -11.83 26.50
N ILE A 9 13.97 -12.44 27.18
CA ILE A 9 12.74 -12.94 26.55
C ILE A 9 11.87 -11.77 26.08
N ASP A 10 11.60 -10.80 26.97
CA ASP A 10 10.78 -9.61 26.65
C ASP A 10 11.39 -8.78 25.52
N TYR A 11 12.71 -8.62 25.54
CA TYR A 11 13.45 -7.98 24.45
C TYR A 11 13.24 -8.71 23.12
N ASN A 12 13.46 -10.03 23.08
CA ASN A 12 13.31 -10.78 21.83
C ASN A 12 11.87 -10.77 21.28
N LEU A 13 10.86 -10.67 22.15
CA LEU A 13 9.46 -10.57 21.74
C LEU A 13 9.13 -9.22 21.07
N THR A 14 9.72 -8.12 21.56
CA THR A 14 9.39 -6.75 21.15
C THR A 14 10.29 -6.17 20.05
N MET A 15 11.55 -6.62 19.99
CA MET A 15 12.58 -6.08 19.08
C MET A 15 12.30 -6.27 17.59
N GLY A 16 11.41 -7.21 17.24
CA GLY A 16 11.11 -7.53 15.85
C GLY A 16 10.15 -6.57 15.15
N GLY A 17 9.62 -5.53 15.81
CA GLY A 17 8.58 -4.67 15.24
C GLY A 17 8.98 -4.01 13.92
N VAL A 18 10.14 -3.35 13.90
CA VAL A 18 10.65 -2.65 12.70
C VAL A 18 10.98 -3.64 11.59
N VAL A 19 11.73 -4.71 11.91
CA VAL A 19 12.12 -5.74 10.93
C VAL A 19 10.91 -6.41 10.29
N ARG A 20 9.86 -6.70 11.07
CA ARG A 20 8.61 -7.28 10.54
C ARG A 20 7.86 -6.29 9.65
N ALA A 21 7.86 -5.00 9.98
CA ALA A 21 7.27 -3.98 9.14
C ALA A 21 8.03 -3.85 7.80
N ASP A 22 9.36 -3.80 7.83
CA ASP A 22 10.19 -3.75 6.62
C ASP A 22 9.98 -5.00 5.75
N GLN A 23 9.92 -6.18 6.37
CA GLN A 23 9.63 -7.43 5.66
C GLN A 23 8.26 -7.40 4.97
N ALA A 24 7.25 -6.83 5.62
CA ALA A 24 5.91 -6.68 5.03
C ALA A 24 5.90 -5.71 3.83
N LEU A 25 6.73 -4.66 3.87
CA LEU A 25 6.88 -3.72 2.75
C LEU A 25 7.60 -4.36 1.56
N VAL A 26 8.65 -5.16 1.81
CA VAL A 26 9.41 -5.86 0.77
C VAL A 26 8.57 -6.95 0.09
N CYS A 27 7.73 -7.67 0.84
CA CYS A 27 6.94 -8.79 0.32
C CYS A 27 6.01 -8.40 -0.85
N TYR A 28 5.62 -7.13 -0.97
CA TYR A 28 4.75 -6.62 -2.03
C TYR A 28 5.42 -5.51 -2.86
N SER A 29 6.74 -5.56 -3.03
CA SER A 29 7.46 -4.56 -3.84
C SER A 29 7.03 -4.63 -5.31
N THR A 30 6.48 -3.54 -5.84
CA THR A 30 6.07 -3.38 -7.26
C THR A 30 7.13 -2.64 -8.08
N PHE A 31 8.17 -2.11 -7.43
CA PHE A 31 9.28 -1.46 -8.12
C PHE A 31 10.10 -2.48 -8.92
N ARG A 32 9.85 -2.55 -10.23
CA ARG A 32 10.76 -3.16 -11.19
C ARG A 32 11.91 -2.18 -11.44
N GLU A 33 13.11 -2.59 -10.99
CA GLU A 33 14.39 -1.88 -11.09
C GLU A 33 14.50 -0.57 -10.28
N PRO A 34 15.72 -0.20 -9.85
CA PRO A 34 15.97 1.11 -9.24
C PRO A 34 15.52 2.18 -10.22
N GLN A 35 14.47 2.90 -9.83
CA GLN A 35 13.97 4.04 -10.58
C GLN A 35 15.14 4.98 -10.82
N LYS A 36 15.38 5.38 -12.08
CA LYS A 36 16.49 6.27 -12.47
C LYS A 36 16.51 7.61 -11.71
N ARG A 37 15.41 7.92 -11.01
CA ARG A 37 15.19 9.13 -10.22
C ARG A 37 14.91 8.74 -8.77
N TYR A 38 15.80 9.15 -7.86
CA TYR A 38 15.74 8.84 -6.42
C TYR A 38 14.42 9.28 -5.76
N PHE A 39 13.82 10.38 -6.23
CA PHE A 39 12.57 10.89 -5.64
C PHE A 39 11.39 9.93 -5.85
N ILE A 40 11.37 9.17 -6.95
CA ILE A 40 10.30 8.20 -7.23
C ILE A 40 10.38 7.04 -6.23
N ALA A 41 11.60 6.62 -5.88
CA ALA A 41 11.81 5.59 -4.86
C ALA A 41 11.33 6.05 -3.48
N ILE A 42 11.61 7.31 -3.10
CA ILE A 42 11.17 7.89 -1.84
C ILE A 42 9.64 8.01 -1.77
N LEU A 43 9.00 8.57 -2.80
CA LEU A 43 7.55 8.68 -2.88
C LEU A 43 6.88 7.31 -2.87
N GLY A 44 7.46 6.36 -3.59
CA GLY A 44 7.10 4.97 -3.57
C GLY A 44 7.07 4.37 -2.17
N HIS A 45 8.16 4.56 -1.43
CA HIS A 45 8.28 4.08 -0.07
C HIS A 45 7.21 4.68 0.85
N PHE A 46 6.94 5.98 0.74
CA PHE A 46 5.84 6.63 1.47
C PHE A 46 4.47 6.00 1.14
N LEU A 47 4.17 5.81 -0.15
CA LEU A 47 2.94 5.14 -0.58
C LEU A 47 2.82 3.73 0.00
N TYR A 48 3.91 2.95 0.00
CA TYR A 48 3.91 1.62 0.59
C TYR A 48 3.62 1.62 2.08
N MET A 49 4.23 2.52 2.83
CA MET A 49 3.98 2.68 4.26
C MET A 49 2.54 3.06 4.54
N ASP A 50 1.97 3.98 3.75
CA ASP A 50 0.60 4.44 3.95
C ASP A 50 -0.43 3.37 3.58
N ILE A 51 -0.23 2.62 2.50
CA ILE A 51 -1.06 1.46 2.15
C ILE A 51 -1.03 0.41 3.26
N TRP A 52 0.15 0.12 3.82
CA TRP A 52 0.29 -0.83 4.93
C TRP A 52 -0.42 -0.35 6.20
N LYS A 53 -0.30 0.94 6.55
CA LYS A 53 -1.03 1.53 7.67
C LYS A 53 -2.54 1.48 7.47
N ALA A 54 -3.02 1.79 6.27
CA ALA A 54 -4.43 1.71 5.92
C ALA A 54 -4.96 0.28 6.04
N PHE A 55 -4.19 -0.70 5.56
CA PHE A 55 -4.49 -2.12 5.74
C PHE A 55 -4.59 -2.50 7.23
N LEU A 56 -3.61 -2.13 8.06
CA LEU A 56 -3.65 -2.41 9.50
C LEU A 56 -4.87 -1.78 10.17
N SER A 57 -5.28 -0.58 9.74
CA SER A 57 -6.49 0.07 10.23
C SER A 57 -7.75 -0.70 9.84
N GLN A 58 -7.86 -1.16 8.60
CA GLN A 58 -8.97 -1.99 8.14
C GLN A 58 -9.01 -3.35 8.81
N LYS A 59 -7.85 -4.00 8.97
CA LYS A 59 -7.73 -5.31 9.63
C LYS A 59 -8.18 -5.29 11.09
N LYS A 60 -8.04 -4.15 11.78
CA LYS A 60 -8.60 -3.96 13.11
C LYS A 60 -10.14 -3.99 13.13
N GLN A 61 -10.78 -3.56 12.04
CA GLN A 61 -12.24 -3.57 11.91
C GLN A 61 -12.75 -4.89 11.31
N ILE A 62 -12.01 -5.48 10.37
CA ILE A 62 -12.34 -6.72 9.66
C ILE A 62 -11.16 -7.69 9.81
N PRO A 63 -11.17 -8.55 10.84
CA PRO A 63 -10.04 -9.44 11.15
C PRO A 63 -9.70 -10.45 10.04
N SER A 64 -10.71 -10.84 9.25
CA SER A 64 -10.58 -11.79 8.14
C SER A 64 -9.97 -11.20 6.86
N MET A 65 -9.77 -9.88 6.80
CA MET A 65 -9.24 -9.21 5.61
C MET A 65 -7.77 -9.58 5.40
N ASP A 66 -7.46 -10.17 4.25
CA ASP A 66 -6.09 -10.40 3.82
C ASP A 66 -5.50 -9.16 3.12
N ASN A 67 -4.16 -9.03 3.15
CA ASN A 67 -3.46 -7.91 2.52
C ASN A 67 -3.62 -7.93 1.00
N TYR A 68 -3.65 -9.12 0.39
CA TYR A 68 -3.90 -9.25 -1.05
C TYR A 68 -5.27 -8.71 -1.43
N ASP A 69 -6.32 -9.18 -0.76
CA ASP A 69 -7.71 -8.77 -1.03
C ASP A 69 -7.90 -7.27 -0.79
N PHE A 70 -7.32 -6.74 0.28
CA PHE A 70 -7.33 -5.30 0.54
C PHE A 70 -6.71 -4.50 -0.61
N ARG A 71 -5.52 -4.90 -1.10
CA ARG A 71 -4.84 -4.22 -2.21
C ARG A 71 -5.62 -4.36 -3.51
N MET A 72 -6.21 -5.52 -3.78
CA MET A 72 -7.04 -5.73 -4.95
C MET A 72 -8.26 -4.79 -4.94
N SER A 73 -8.92 -4.65 -3.78
CA SER A 73 -10.05 -3.72 -3.62
C SER A 73 -9.67 -2.25 -3.84
N LEU A 74 -8.43 -1.85 -3.50
CA LEU A 74 -7.92 -0.52 -3.79
C LEU A 74 -7.73 -0.32 -5.30
N LEU A 75 -7.10 -1.29 -5.96
CA LEU A 75 -6.86 -1.22 -7.40
C LEU A 75 -8.17 -1.17 -8.19
N GLU A 76 -9.16 -1.98 -7.82
CA GLU A 76 -10.49 -1.95 -8.45
C GLU A 76 -11.16 -0.58 -8.32
N ARG A 77 -11.05 0.07 -7.16
CA ARG A 77 -11.56 1.43 -6.97
C ARG A 77 -10.82 2.46 -7.82
N ASP A 78 -9.49 2.37 -7.88
CA ASP A 78 -8.66 3.34 -8.61
C ASP A 78 -8.84 3.20 -10.14
N VAL A 79 -8.98 1.97 -10.64
CA VAL A 79 -9.28 1.70 -12.05
C VAL A 79 -10.67 2.20 -12.41
N LEU A 80 -11.69 1.88 -11.59
CA LEU A 80 -13.05 2.37 -11.80
C LEU A 80 -13.12 3.90 -11.80
N PHE A 81 -12.40 4.55 -10.89
CA PHE A 81 -12.31 6.01 -10.84
C PHE A 81 -11.68 6.59 -12.11
N CYS A 82 -10.64 5.96 -12.66
CA CYS A 82 -10.02 6.36 -13.92
C CYS A 82 -10.99 6.23 -15.09
N GLU A 83 -11.72 5.11 -15.20
CA GLU A 83 -12.68 4.88 -16.29
C GLU A 83 -13.81 5.91 -16.28
N ILE A 84 -14.33 6.24 -15.10
CA ILE A 84 -15.37 7.27 -14.94
C ILE A 84 -14.82 8.66 -15.30
N SER A 85 -13.60 8.98 -14.83
CA SER A 85 -12.96 10.28 -15.11
C SER A 85 -12.65 10.46 -16.61
N LEU A 86 -12.21 9.40 -17.29
CA LEU A 86 -11.98 9.38 -18.73
C LEU A 86 -13.30 9.56 -19.49
N SER A 87 -14.35 8.83 -19.11
CA SER A 87 -15.68 8.93 -19.73
C SER A 87 -16.26 10.33 -19.59
N PHE A 88 -16.14 10.94 -18.40
CA PHE A 88 -16.55 12.33 -18.17
C PHE A 88 -15.74 13.30 -19.04
N ARG A 89 -14.41 13.14 -19.12
CA ARG A 89 -13.54 14.01 -19.93
C ARG A 89 -13.85 13.93 -21.43
N ILE A 90 -14.15 12.74 -21.96
CA ILE A 90 -14.56 12.54 -23.35
C ILE A 90 -15.90 13.23 -23.63
N SER A 91 -16.88 13.12 -22.71
CA SER A 91 -18.18 13.77 -22.85
C SER A 91 -18.09 15.31 -22.89
N THR A 92 -17.17 15.89 -22.11
CA THR A 92 -16.94 17.36 -22.12
C THR A 92 -16.27 17.85 -23.40
N HIS A 93 -15.42 17.03 -24.04
CA HIS A 93 -14.73 17.39 -25.27
C HIS A 93 -15.65 17.34 -26.50
N GLN A 94 -16.60 16.40 -26.55
CA GLN A 94 -17.59 16.32 -27.64
C GLN A 94 -18.62 17.46 -27.59
N GLY A 95 -18.95 17.96 -26.40
CA GLY A 95 -19.86 19.12 -26.25
C GLY A 95 -19.27 20.46 -26.72
N THR A 96 -17.94 20.59 -26.76
CA THR A 96 -17.26 21.80 -27.25
C THR A 96 -17.11 21.87 -28.77
N GLU A 97 -17.23 20.74 -29.48
CA GLU A 97 -17.10 20.70 -30.95
C GLU A 97 -18.43 20.91 -31.70
N THR A 98 -19.57 20.84 -31.02
CA THR A 98 -20.90 20.95 -31.64
C THR A 98 -21.51 22.36 -31.62
N THR A 99 -20.77 23.38 -31.16
CA THR A 99 -21.24 24.79 -31.10
C THR A 99 -20.42 25.74 -32.00
N ARG A 100 -20.09 25.30 -33.22
CA ARG A 100 -19.55 26.16 -34.27
C ARG A 100 -20.33 26.03 -35.56
#